data_AF-A0A924YIA6-F1
#
_entry.id   AF-A0A924YIA6-F1
#
_cell.length_a   1.000
_cell.length_b   1.000
_cell.length_c   1.000
_cell.angle_alpha   90.00
_cell.angle_beta   90.00
_cell.angle_gamma   90.00
#
_symmetry.space_group_name_H-M   'P 1'
#
loop_
_entity.id
_entity.type
_entity.pdbx_description
1 polymer ?
#
loop_
_entity_poly.entity_id
_entity_poly.type
_entity_poly.pdbx_seq_one_letter_code
_entity_poly.pdbx_strand_id
1 'polypeptide(L)'
;MKLPVIFALLTALLWGLYGPVLGLARAAEQSPFKPYLLIGVAYLVLAIVGGAIGMKVTNVPFSFSSAGLTWGLISGSLGALGALTLTLAMFSFPTGMKPRPEIVMPIVFGGAVTVTALTNLFMARGQAGAHGTSPWLWVGILGMAVCIVIVAYNTPHVAPPKKSQAAAPTTPPADKPRT
;
A
#
# COMPACT_ATOMS: atom_id res chain seq x y z
N MET A 1 9.96 10.29 -22.67
CA MET A 1 10.64 9.93 -21.41
C MET A 1 10.21 10.77 -20.21
N LYS A 2 9.99 12.10 -20.32
CA LYS A 2 9.65 12.95 -19.15
C LYS A 2 8.32 12.60 -18.47
N LEU A 3 7.25 12.37 -19.24
CA LEU A 3 5.90 12.17 -18.68
C LEU A 3 5.72 10.86 -17.88
N PRO A 4 6.20 9.68 -18.33
CA PRO A 4 6.13 8.46 -17.54
C PRO A 4 6.90 8.55 -16.21
N VAL A 5 8.05 9.22 -16.20
CA VAL A 5 8.84 9.43 -14.98
C VAL A 5 8.09 10.31 -13.98
N ILE A 6 7.40 11.35 -14.45
CA ILE A 6 6.56 12.19 -13.59
C ILE A 6 5.45 11.36 -12.93
N PHE A 7 4.74 10.52 -13.71
CA PHE A 7 3.69 9.66 -13.14
C PHE A 7 4.25 8.59 -12.20
N ALA A 8 5.44 8.05 -12.46
CA ALA A 8 6.12 7.13 -11.55
C ALA A 8 6.48 7.81 -10.22
N LEU A 9 7.03 9.04 -10.27
CA LEU A 9 7.32 9.83 -9.07
C LEU A 9 6.05 10.20 -8.30
N LEU A 10 4.97 10.55 -8.99
CA LEU A 10 3.68 10.80 -8.36
C LEU A 10 3.13 9.54 -7.69
N THR A 11 3.29 8.37 -8.33
CA THR A 11 2.91 7.08 -7.74
C THR A 11 3.70 6.82 -6.46
N ALA A 12 5.02 7.03 -6.48
CA ALA A 12 5.88 6.90 -5.30
C ALA A 12 5.47 7.88 -4.19
N LEU A 13 5.12 9.12 -4.54
CA LEU A 13 4.64 10.12 -3.59
C LEU A 13 3.32 9.68 -2.94
N LEU A 14 2.32 9.28 -3.73
CA LEU A 14 1.00 8.86 -3.22
C LEU A 14 1.11 7.63 -2.32
N TRP A 15 1.90 6.62 -2.71
CA TRP A 15 2.17 5.45 -1.88
C TRP A 15 3.02 5.75 -0.65
N GLY A 16 3.95 6.71 -0.73
CA GLY A 16 4.72 7.18 0.42
C GLY A 16 3.84 7.87 1.45
N LEU A 17 2.90 8.71 1.01
CA LEU A 17 1.94 9.41 1.87
C LEU A 17 0.83 8.48 2.42
N TYR A 18 0.54 7.38 1.74
CA TYR A 18 -0.47 6.41 2.15
C TYR A 18 -0.23 5.86 3.57
N GLY A 19 1.01 5.51 3.94
CA GLY A 19 1.32 4.96 5.27
C GLY A 19 0.95 5.88 6.43
N PRO A 20 1.46 7.13 6.45
CA PRO A 20 1.08 8.13 7.45
C PRO A 20 -0.43 8.41 7.50
N VAL A 21 -1.07 8.60 6.35
CA VAL A 21 -2.52 8.89 6.28
C VAL A 21 -3.35 7.72 6.79
N LEU A 22 -2.96 6.48 6.47
CA LEU A 22 -3.60 5.28 7.00
C LEU A 22 -3.42 5.15 8.52
N GLY A 23 -2.26 5.55 9.05
CA GLY A 23 -2.02 5.65 10.48
C GLY A 23 -3.05 6.55 11.18
N LEU A 24 -3.38 7.70 10.58
CA LEU A 24 -4.41 8.61 11.10
C LEU A 24 -5.80 7.96 11.09
N ALA A 25 -6.19 7.32 9.99
CA ALA A 25 -7.49 6.65 9.88
C ALA A 25 -7.65 5.52 10.92
N ARG A 26 -6.60 4.73 11.15
CA ARG A 26 -6.60 3.68 12.18
C ARG A 26 -6.67 4.24 13.59
N ALA A 27 -5.98 5.36 13.84
CA ALA A 27 -6.05 6.05 15.13
C ALA A 27 -7.45 6.61 15.42
N ALA A 28 -8.18 7.06 14.39
CA ALA A 28 -9.56 7.53 14.53
C ALA A 28 -10.54 6.37 14.76
N GLU A 29 -10.48 5.33 13.94
CA GLU A 29 -11.48 4.25 13.93
C GLU A 29 -11.27 3.15 14.99
N GLN A 30 -10.07 3.09 15.59
CA GLN A 30 -9.66 2.02 16.53
C GLN A 30 -9.91 0.60 15.95
N SER A 31 -9.95 0.48 14.63
CA SER A 31 -10.20 -0.76 13.89
C SER A 31 -9.31 -0.80 12.65
N PRO A 32 -8.59 -1.91 12.38
CA PRO A 32 -7.78 -2.03 11.18
C PRO A 32 -8.64 -2.26 9.91
N PHE A 33 -9.82 -2.87 10.06
CA PHE A 33 -10.66 -3.29 8.93
C PHE A 33 -11.56 -2.18 8.40
N LYS A 34 -11.97 -1.20 9.24
CA LYS A 34 -12.79 -0.08 8.77
C LYS A 34 -12.05 0.80 7.74
N PRO A 35 -10.79 1.25 7.98
CA PRO A 35 -10.01 1.92 6.94
C PRO A 35 -9.73 1.03 5.73
N TYR A 36 -9.50 -0.27 5.94
CA TYR A 36 -9.30 -1.23 4.84
C TYR A 36 -10.52 -1.34 3.91
N LEU A 37 -11.74 -1.35 4.47
CA LEU A 37 -12.96 -1.32 3.68
C LEU A 37 -13.04 -0.08 2.80
N LEU A 38 -12.73 1.11 3.35
CA LEU A 38 -12.72 2.36 2.58
C LEU A 38 -11.62 2.40 1.51
N ILE A 39 -10.46 1.77 1.76
CA ILE A 39 -9.44 1.57 0.72
C ILE A 39 -10.03 0.74 -0.43
N GLY A 40 -10.74 -0.34 -0.13
CA GLY A 40 -11.42 -1.17 -1.13
C GLY A 40 -12.43 -0.39 -1.97
N VAL A 41 -13.25 0.46 -1.33
CA VAL A 41 -14.20 1.34 -2.04
C VAL A 41 -13.45 2.31 -2.95
N ALA A 42 -12.39 2.94 -2.47
CA ALA A 42 -11.57 3.86 -3.27
C ALA A 42 -10.96 3.15 -4.48
N TYR A 43 -10.46 1.92 -4.31
CA TYR A 43 -9.91 1.11 -5.41
C TYR A 43 -10.98 0.79 -6.45
N LEU A 44 -12.17 0.36 -6.04
CA LEU A 44 -13.28 0.07 -6.95
C LEU A 44 -13.64 1.29 -7.80
N VAL A 45 -13.87 2.44 -7.14
CA VAL A 45 -14.29 3.67 -7.82
C VAL A 45 -13.20 4.15 -8.77
N LEU A 46 -11.95 4.30 -8.29
CA LEU A 46 -10.87 4.84 -9.11
C LEU A 46 -10.45 3.90 -10.23
N ALA A 47 -10.43 2.59 -10.01
CA ALA A 47 -10.06 1.62 -11.05
C ALA A 47 -11.12 1.57 -12.16
N ILE A 48 -12.41 1.51 -11.81
CA ILE A 48 -13.50 1.45 -12.80
C ILE A 48 -13.60 2.77 -13.55
N VAL A 49 -13.70 3.90 -12.84
CA VAL A 49 -13.88 5.21 -13.46
C VAL A 49 -12.62 5.61 -14.24
N GLY A 50 -11.44 5.44 -13.63
CA GLY A 50 -10.16 5.75 -14.28
C GLY A 50 -9.91 4.89 -15.51
N GLY A 51 -10.18 3.57 -15.44
CA GLY A 51 -10.08 2.68 -16.59
C GLY A 51 -11.04 3.04 -17.72
N ALA A 52 -12.31 3.34 -17.38
CA ALA A 52 -13.32 3.76 -18.36
C ALA A 52 -12.96 5.08 -19.06
N ILE A 53 -12.48 6.07 -18.29
CA ILE A 53 -11.98 7.34 -18.85
C ILE A 53 -10.76 7.08 -19.72
N GLY A 54 -9.82 6.24 -19.27
CA GLY A 54 -8.63 5.86 -20.02
C GLY A 54 -8.99 5.32 -21.40
N MET A 55 -9.87 4.30 -21.45
CA MET A 55 -10.35 3.72 -22.71
C MET A 55 -11.02 4.75 -23.62
N LYS A 56 -11.83 5.65 -23.05
CA LYS A 56 -12.49 6.73 -23.81
C LYS A 56 -11.48 7.71 -24.41
N VAL A 57 -10.48 8.14 -23.64
CA VAL A 57 -9.44 9.09 -24.08
C VAL A 57 -8.53 8.46 -25.14
N THR A 58 -8.25 7.17 -25.02
CA THR A 58 -7.41 6.44 -25.99
C THR A 58 -8.20 5.87 -27.18
N ASN A 59 -9.51 6.10 -27.27
CA ASN A 59 -10.40 5.55 -28.30
C ASN A 59 -10.33 4.01 -28.43
N VAL A 60 -10.19 3.31 -27.31
CA VAL A 60 -10.17 1.84 -27.26
C VAL A 60 -11.57 1.32 -26.93
N PRO A 61 -12.13 0.35 -27.69
CA PRO A 61 -13.46 -0.17 -27.43
C PRO A 61 -13.51 -0.97 -26.12
N PHE A 62 -14.68 -1.00 -25.49
CA PHE A 62 -14.99 -1.85 -24.33
C PHE A 62 -15.19 -3.33 -24.74
N SER A 63 -14.31 -3.83 -25.60
CA SER A 63 -14.28 -5.23 -26.03
C SER A 63 -13.03 -5.87 -25.45
N PHE A 64 -13.22 -6.91 -24.63
CA PHE A 64 -12.14 -7.58 -23.92
C PHE A 64 -11.98 -9.00 -24.45
N SER A 65 -10.74 -9.42 -24.70
CA SER A 65 -10.44 -10.83 -24.96
C SER A 65 -10.57 -11.65 -23.68
N SER A 66 -10.83 -12.96 -23.80
CA SER A 66 -10.88 -13.87 -22.66
C SER A 66 -9.57 -13.85 -21.85
N ALA A 67 -8.43 -13.87 -22.54
CA ALA A 67 -7.12 -13.75 -21.91
C ALA A 67 -6.94 -12.40 -21.20
N GLY A 68 -7.38 -11.29 -21.80
CA GLY A 68 -7.31 -9.96 -21.20
C GLY A 68 -8.15 -9.86 -19.92
N LEU A 69 -9.35 -10.43 -19.92
CA LEU A 69 -10.20 -10.52 -18.72
C LEU A 69 -9.54 -11.36 -17.63
N THR A 70 -9.04 -12.55 -17.96
CA THR A 70 -8.42 -13.45 -16.98
C THR A 70 -7.18 -12.80 -16.34
N TRP A 71 -6.25 -12.27 -17.13
CA TRP A 71 -5.06 -11.63 -16.58
C TRP A 71 -5.37 -10.30 -15.88
N GLY A 72 -6.36 -9.55 -16.35
CA GLY A 72 -6.88 -8.36 -15.68
C GLY A 72 -7.43 -8.71 -14.28
N LEU A 73 -8.23 -9.76 -14.17
CA LEU A 73 -8.77 -10.22 -12.88
C LEU A 73 -7.67 -10.74 -11.96
N ILE A 74 -6.77 -11.59 -12.46
CA ILE A 74 -5.64 -12.13 -11.67
C ILE A 74 -4.78 -10.98 -11.12
N SER A 75 -4.42 -10.01 -11.95
CA SER A 75 -3.62 -8.86 -11.53
C SER A 75 -4.34 -7.99 -10.48
N GLY A 76 -5.64 -7.72 -10.68
CA GLY A 76 -6.47 -7.03 -9.69
C GLY A 76 -6.56 -7.78 -8.36
N SER A 77 -6.75 -9.11 -8.40
CA SER A 77 -6.77 -9.96 -7.21
C SER A 77 -5.45 -9.95 -6.45
N LEU A 78 -4.31 -10.02 -7.14
CA LEU A 78 -2.98 -9.92 -6.53
C LEU A 78 -2.79 -8.58 -5.80
N GLY A 79 -3.26 -7.48 -6.39
CA GLY A 79 -3.24 -6.16 -5.75
C GLY A 79 -4.12 -6.10 -4.49
N ALA A 80 -5.34 -6.62 -4.56
CA ALA A 80 -6.26 -6.66 -3.41
C ALA A 80 -5.72 -7.54 -2.27
N LEU A 81 -5.17 -8.71 -2.58
CA LEU A 81 -4.51 -9.58 -1.60
C LEU A 81 -3.25 -8.92 -1.00
N GLY A 82 -2.49 -8.17 -1.82
CA GLY A 82 -1.39 -7.35 -1.34
C GLY A 82 -1.83 -6.31 -0.31
N ALA A 83 -2.91 -5.57 -0.57
CA ALA A 83 -3.47 -4.60 0.37
C ALA A 83 -4.00 -5.26 1.66
N LEU A 84 -4.59 -6.45 1.56
CA LEU A 84 -5.02 -7.23 2.71
C LEU A 84 -3.83 -7.65 3.57
N THR A 85 -2.82 -8.26 2.96
CA THR A 85 -1.62 -8.73 3.69
C THR A 85 -0.82 -7.58 4.29
N LEU A 86 -0.77 -6.41 3.64
CA LEU A 86 -0.23 -5.18 4.23
C LEU A 86 -1.02 -4.75 5.48
N THR A 87 -2.36 -4.84 5.43
CA THR A 87 -3.21 -4.54 6.58
C THR A 87 -2.99 -5.54 7.72
N LEU A 88 -2.87 -6.83 7.41
CA LEU A 88 -2.58 -7.87 8.38
C LEU A 88 -1.17 -7.71 8.98
N ALA A 89 -0.15 -7.38 8.19
CA ALA A 89 1.20 -7.13 8.69
C ALA A 89 1.24 -5.99 9.73
N MET A 90 0.38 -4.98 9.56
CA MET A 90 0.20 -3.89 10.51
C MET A 90 -0.53 -4.29 11.79
N PHE A 91 -1.25 -5.42 11.77
CA PHE A 91 -2.05 -5.91 12.87
C PHE A 91 -1.38 -7.08 13.62
N SER A 92 -0.55 -7.87 12.95
CA SER A 92 0.11 -9.07 13.50
C SER A 92 1.29 -8.77 14.45
N PHE A 93 1.52 -7.50 14.81
CA PHE A 93 2.50 -7.17 15.83
C PHE A 93 2.07 -7.78 17.18
N PRO A 94 3.01 -8.33 17.99
CA PRO A 94 2.68 -8.94 19.27
C PRO A 94 1.87 -8.00 20.17
N THR A 95 0.96 -8.56 20.97
CA THR A 95 0.10 -7.80 21.88
C THR A 95 0.96 -6.91 22.79
N GLY A 96 0.79 -5.59 22.69
CA GLY A 96 1.58 -4.59 23.43
C GLY A 96 2.63 -3.86 22.58
N MET A 97 2.94 -4.33 21.37
CA MET A 97 3.78 -3.62 20.41
C MET A 97 2.92 -2.75 19.49
N LYS A 98 3.31 -1.48 19.32
CA LYS A 98 2.64 -0.58 18.38
C LYS A 98 2.97 -0.99 16.94
N PRO A 99 2.02 -0.90 16.00
CA PRO A 99 2.31 -1.08 14.58
C PRO A 99 3.46 -0.17 14.15
N ARG A 100 4.38 -0.70 13.32
CA ARG A 100 5.56 0.01 12.82
C ARG A 100 5.53 0.16 11.30
N PRO A 101 4.74 1.12 10.75
CA PRO A 101 4.68 1.37 9.31
C PRO A 101 6.05 1.64 8.69
N GLU A 102 6.95 2.25 9.45
CA GLU A 102 8.30 2.59 9.03
C GLU A 102 9.17 1.37 8.71
N ILE A 103 8.88 0.20 9.31
CA ILE A 103 9.55 -1.06 8.97
C ILE A 103 8.87 -1.73 7.79
N VAL A 104 7.53 -1.76 7.80
CA VAL A 104 6.79 -2.54 6.81
C VAL A 104 6.80 -1.90 5.44
N MET A 105 6.74 -0.56 5.33
CA MET A 105 6.71 0.10 4.03
C MET A 105 7.98 -0.16 3.20
N PRO A 106 9.21 0.02 3.73
CA PRO A 106 10.42 -0.33 2.98
C PRO A 106 10.46 -1.80 2.56
N ILE A 107 10.07 -2.73 3.45
CA ILE A 107 10.03 -4.17 3.14
C ILE A 107 9.08 -4.45 1.99
N VAL A 108 7.87 -3.88 2.02
CA VAL A 108 6.85 -4.13 1.00
C VAL A 108 7.28 -3.58 -0.36
N PHE A 109 7.72 -2.31 -0.42
CA PHE A 109 8.08 -1.70 -1.70
C PHE A 109 9.41 -2.21 -2.26
N GLY A 110 10.44 -2.33 -1.43
CA GLY A 110 11.73 -2.87 -1.87
C GLY A 110 11.65 -4.36 -2.19
N GLY A 111 10.86 -5.11 -1.41
CA GLY A 111 10.55 -6.51 -1.68
C GLY A 111 9.80 -6.69 -3.00
N ALA A 112 8.77 -5.87 -3.26
CA ALA A 112 8.01 -5.93 -4.51
C ALA A 112 8.92 -5.75 -5.75
N VAL A 113 9.82 -4.75 -5.73
CA VAL A 113 10.79 -4.54 -6.81
C VAL A 113 11.67 -5.78 -7.02
N THR A 114 12.13 -6.39 -5.93
CA THR A 114 12.96 -7.60 -5.97
C THR A 114 12.20 -8.80 -6.55
N VAL A 115 10.95 -9.03 -6.10
CA VAL A 115 10.11 -10.12 -6.60
C VAL A 115 9.82 -9.94 -8.09
N THR A 116 9.49 -8.72 -8.55
CA THR A 116 9.29 -8.45 -9.98
C THR A 116 10.54 -8.79 -10.80
N ALA A 117 11.72 -8.41 -10.32
CA ALA A 117 12.97 -8.69 -11.01
C ALA A 117 13.25 -10.20 -11.13
N LEU A 118 13.03 -10.95 -10.04
CA LEU A 118 13.20 -12.41 -10.03
C LEU A 118 12.16 -13.13 -10.89
N THR A 119 10.90 -12.69 -10.87
CA THR A 119 9.84 -13.23 -11.71
C THR A 119 10.17 -13.03 -13.19
N ASN A 120 10.62 -11.82 -13.58
CA ASN A 120 11.04 -11.55 -14.95
C ASN A 120 12.25 -12.39 -15.37
N LEU A 121 13.23 -12.57 -14.48
CA LEU A 121 14.37 -13.46 -14.72
C LEU A 121 13.93 -14.91 -14.94
N PHE A 122 12.98 -15.39 -14.14
CA PHE A 122 12.42 -16.72 -14.28
C PHE A 122 11.65 -16.89 -15.59
N MET A 123 10.81 -15.92 -15.95
CA MET A 123 10.06 -15.94 -17.21
C MET A 123 10.98 -15.87 -18.44
N ALA A 124 12.12 -15.18 -18.33
CA ALA A 124 13.11 -15.07 -19.40
C ALA A 124 13.91 -16.36 -19.63
N ARG A 125 14.01 -17.27 -18.65
CA ARG A 125 14.88 -18.46 -18.68
C ARG A 125 14.57 -19.52 -19.75
N GLY A 126 13.49 -19.36 -20.52
CA GLY A 126 13.12 -20.26 -21.61
C GLY A 126 12.85 -19.57 -22.95
N GLN A 127 13.09 -18.25 -23.05
CA GLN A 127 12.82 -17.49 -24.27
C GLN A 127 14.06 -17.42 -25.16
N ALA A 128 13.93 -17.87 -26.41
CA ALA A 128 14.98 -17.71 -27.41
C ALA A 128 15.25 -16.21 -27.64
N GLY A 129 16.46 -15.75 -27.30
CA GLY A 129 16.85 -14.33 -27.38
C GLY A 129 16.83 -13.55 -26.06
N ALA A 130 16.60 -14.21 -24.92
CA ALA A 130 16.78 -13.55 -23.62
C ALA A 130 18.22 -13.04 -23.46
N HIS A 131 18.37 -11.74 -23.17
CA HIS A 131 19.68 -11.16 -22.86
C HIS A 131 20.29 -11.86 -21.63
N GLY A 132 21.60 -12.13 -21.67
CA GLY A 132 22.30 -12.74 -20.55
C GLY A 132 22.08 -11.96 -19.26
N THR A 133 21.85 -12.67 -18.14
CA THR A 133 21.62 -12.03 -16.85
C THR A 133 22.85 -11.24 -16.43
N SER A 134 22.73 -9.91 -16.42
CA SER A 134 23.81 -9.04 -15.97
C SER A 134 24.10 -9.27 -14.49
N PRO A 135 25.37 -9.46 -14.08
CA PRO A 135 25.74 -9.57 -12.67
C PRO A 135 25.29 -8.37 -11.82
N TRP A 136 25.14 -7.19 -12.44
CA TRP A 136 24.64 -5.98 -11.78
C TRP A 136 23.21 -6.11 -11.24
N LEU A 137 22.40 -7.03 -11.78
CA LEU A 137 21.07 -7.31 -11.23
C LEU A 137 21.17 -7.80 -9.78
N TRP A 138 22.09 -8.72 -9.50
CA TRP A 138 22.29 -9.27 -8.16
C TRP A 138 22.82 -8.21 -7.19
N VAL A 139 23.70 -7.32 -7.69
CA VAL A 139 24.15 -6.15 -6.93
C VAL A 139 22.98 -5.24 -6.59
N GLY A 140 22.06 -5.00 -7.54
CA GLY A 140 20.85 -4.20 -7.31
C GLY A 140 19.92 -4.83 -6.27
N ILE A 141 19.70 -6.15 -6.33
CA ILE A 141 18.90 -6.88 -5.35
C ILE A 141 19.52 -6.82 -3.94
N LEU A 142 20.83 -7.06 -3.83
CA LEU A 142 21.54 -6.95 -2.55
C LEU A 142 21.51 -5.51 -2.02
N GLY A 143 21.74 -4.53 -2.88
CA GLY A 143 21.65 -3.11 -2.55
C GLY A 143 20.24 -2.73 -2.07
N MET A 144 19.19 -3.27 -2.69
CA MET A 144 17.82 -3.07 -2.22
C MET A 144 17.62 -3.62 -0.80
N ALA A 145 18.11 -4.82 -0.51
CA ALA A 145 18.04 -5.40 0.84
C ALA A 145 18.73 -4.50 1.88
N VAL A 146 19.91 -3.96 1.54
CA VAL A 146 20.63 -3.01 2.41
C VAL A 146 19.83 -1.72 2.60
N CYS A 147 19.29 -1.13 1.53
CA CYS A 147 18.46 0.07 1.60
C CYS A 147 17.21 -0.12 2.46
N ILE A 148 16.52 -1.27 2.34
CA ILE A 148 15.36 -1.62 3.17
C ILE A 148 15.74 -1.55 4.65
N VAL A 149 16.85 -2.19 5.03
CA VAL A 149 17.34 -2.19 6.42
C VAL A 149 17.65 -0.76 6.87
N ILE A 150 18.46 -0.01 6.11
CA ILE A 150 18.85 1.34 6.48
C ILE A 150 17.62 2.24 6.67
N VAL A 151 16.67 2.24 5.74
CA VAL A 151 15.47 3.08 5.83
C VAL A 151 14.60 2.65 7.01
N ALA A 152 14.37 1.36 7.19
CA ALA A 152 13.53 0.82 8.26
C ALA A 152 14.05 1.17 9.66
N TYR A 153 15.38 1.16 9.86
CA TYR A 153 15.99 1.47 11.16
C TYR A 153 16.22 2.97 11.41
N ASN A 154 16.33 3.80 10.37
CA ASN A 154 16.67 5.22 10.52
C ASN A 154 15.50 6.19 10.29
N THR A 155 14.33 5.71 9.86
CA THR A 155 13.14 6.58 9.68
C THR A 155 12.59 7.01 11.05
N PRO A 156 12.51 8.33 11.36
CA PRO A 156 12.06 8.81 12.66
C PRO A 156 10.63 8.39 13.01
N HIS A 157 10.40 8.08 14.28
CA HIS A 157 9.10 7.62 14.78
C HIS A 157 8.26 8.80 15.28
N VAL A 158 7.17 9.13 14.58
CA VAL A 158 6.15 10.01 15.13
C VAL A 158 5.18 9.16 15.93
N ALA A 159 5.27 9.21 17.27
CA ALA A 159 4.27 8.59 18.12
C ALA A 159 2.89 9.22 17.82
N PRO A 160 1.81 8.44 17.73
CA PRO A 160 0.47 9.01 17.59
C PRO A 160 0.21 10.00 18.73
N PRO A 161 -0.43 11.15 18.48
CA PRO A 161 -0.75 12.11 19.53
C PRO A 161 -1.49 11.39 20.65
N LYS A 162 -0.99 11.55 21.88
CA LYS A 162 -1.62 11.05 23.10
C LYS A 162 -3.07 11.55 23.08
N LYS A 163 -4.05 10.65 23.20
CA LYS A 163 -5.48 11.02 23.31
C LYS A 163 -5.59 12.18 24.29
N SER A 164 -5.95 13.37 23.81
CA SER A 164 -6.62 14.34 24.67
C SER A 164 -7.86 13.59 25.15
N GLN A 165 -7.92 13.33 26.46
CA GLN A 165 -9.13 12.84 27.09
C GLN A 165 -10.28 13.68 26.56
N ALA A 166 -11.21 13.03 25.87
CA ALA A 166 -12.50 13.61 25.59
C ALA A 166 -13.03 14.12 26.94
N ALA A 167 -13.33 15.42 27.00
CA ALA A 167 -14.00 16.01 28.14
C ALA A 167 -15.17 15.10 28.51
N ALA A 168 -15.12 14.52 29.71
CA ALA A 168 -16.23 13.75 30.24
C ALA A 168 -17.48 14.65 30.18
N PRO A 169 -18.64 14.13 29.73
CA PRO A 169 -19.88 14.89 29.82
C PRO A 169 -20.12 15.24 31.28
N THR A 170 -20.10 16.54 31.57
CA THR A 170 -20.45 17.09 32.89
C THR A 170 -21.87 16.64 33.21
N THR A 171 -22.00 15.73 34.17
CA THR A 171 -23.30 15.35 34.75
C THR A 171 -23.94 16.63 35.33
N PRO A 172 -25.17 17.00 34.96
CA PRO A 172 -25.86 18.11 35.60
C PRO A 172 -26.01 17.86 37.11
N PRO A 173 -25.94 18.90 37.97
CA PRO A 173 -26.08 18.73 39.41
C PRO A 173 -27.43 18.09 39.74
N ALA A 174 -27.40 17.05 40.58
CA ALA A 174 -28.60 16.46 41.16
C ALA A 174 -29.34 17.51 41.99
N ASP A 175 -30.58 17.77 41.61
CA ASP A 175 -31.50 18.65 42.33
C ASP A 175 -31.75 18.09 43.74
N LYS A 176 -31.45 18.89 44.77
CA LYS A 176 -31.71 18.50 46.17
C LYS A 176 -33.22 18.63 46.43
N PRO A 177 -33.87 17.66 47.09
CA PRO A 177 -35.27 17.83 47.50
C PRO A 177 -35.37 18.98 48.50
N ARG A 178 -36.21 19.98 48.20
CA ARG A 178 -36.67 20.96 49.19
C ARG A 178 -37.56 20.23 50.19
N THR A 179 -37.10 20.18 51.44
CA THR A 179 -37.94 19.96 52.63
C THR A 179 -38.76 21.21 52.93
#